data_AF-A6N9V8-F1
#
_entry.id   AF-A6N9V8-F1
#
_cell.length_a   1.000
_cell.length_b   1.000
_cell.length_c   1.000
_cell.angle_alpha   90.00
_cell.angle_beta   90.00
_cell.angle_gamma   90.00
#
_symmetry.space_group_name_H-M   'P 1'
#
loop_
_entity.id
_entity.type
_entity.pdbx_description
1 polymer ?
#
loop_
_entity_poly.entity_id
_entity_poly.type
_entity_poly.pdbx_seq_one_letter_code
_entity_poly.pdbx_strand_id
1 'polypeptide(L)'
;MIQLATFLTACVFLGIARGEGCKDNATVNEVLAAVQTETYFLTGTTNKSRETCSFLSGIGLTEDCASGTPVTYGYKNGREWVNNTDVVEETAKPNRFPSRLSGPLKGMRVVARGENCFTLRKQNDTELWVAVSAVDSSTCCKETLKKKVKDNTYATTYEHGVC
;
A
#
# COMPACT_ATOMS: atom_id res chain seq x y z
N MET A 1 -10.80 -64.86 18.94
CA MET A 1 -10.71 -63.91 17.81
C MET A 1 -11.34 -62.61 18.25
N ILE A 2 -10.53 -61.55 18.44
CA ILE A 2 -10.99 -60.23 18.90
C ILE A 2 -10.96 -59.31 17.69
N GLN A 3 -12.13 -58.79 17.29
CA GLN A 3 -12.26 -57.81 16.21
C GLN A 3 -11.80 -56.44 16.71
N LEU A 4 -10.69 -55.92 16.16
CA LEU A 4 -10.30 -54.53 16.33
C LEU A 4 -11.09 -53.66 15.34
N ALA A 5 -12.01 -52.85 15.87
CA ALA A 5 -12.67 -51.80 15.12
C ALA A 5 -11.68 -50.67 14.82
N THR A 6 -11.39 -50.45 13.54
CA THR A 6 -10.55 -49.35 13.06
C THR A 6 -11.42 -48.09 12.95
N PHE A 7 -11.29 -47.18 13.91
CA PHE A 7 -11.89 -45.85 13.82
C PHE A 7 -11.05 -44.97 12.86
N LEU A 8 -11.59 -44.68 11.68
CA LEU A 8 -11.05 -43.68 10.77
C LEU A 8 -11.44 -42.29 11.28
N THR A 9 -10.51 -41.62 11.96
CA THR A 9 -10.64 -40.20 12.28
C THR A 9 -10.32 -39.39 11.02
N ALA A 10 -11.35 -39.01 10.28
CA ALA A 10 -11.22 -38.04 9.20
C ALA A 10 -10.95 -36.65 9.81
N CYS A 11 -9.68 -36.27 9.91
CA CYS A 11 -9.30 -34.88 10.15
C CYS A 11 -9.76 -34.06 8.95
N VAL A 12 -10.91 -33.39 9.09
CA VAL A 12 -11.35 -32.34 8.19
C VAL A 12 -10.31 -31.22 8.26
N PHE A 13 -9.38 -31.20 7.30
CA PHE A 13 -8.55 -30.05 7.03
C PHE A 13 -9.47 -28.94 6.50
N LEU A 14 -10.04 -28.15 7.42
CA LEU A 14 -10.47 -26.80 7.12
C LEU A 14 -9.19 -26.02 6.76
N GLY A 15 -8.79 -26.11 5.50
CA GLY A 15 -7.85 -25.21 4.89
C GLY A 15 -8.44 -23.81 4.97
N ILE A 16 -8.24 -23.13 6.08
CA ILE A 16 -8.35 -21.69 6.11
C ILE A 16 -7.23 -21.24 5.19
N ALA A 17 -7.56 -20.88 3.96
CA ALA A 17 -6.72 -20.06 3.11
C ALA A 17 -6.58 -18.69 3.83
N ARG A 18 -5.83 -18.65 4.93
CA ARG A 18 -5.29 -17.42 5.48
C ARG A 18 -4.17 -17.05 4.54
N GLY A 19 -4.56 -16.41 3.43
CA GLY A 19 -3.65 -15.57 2.68
C GLY A 19 -2.91 -14.66 3.65
N GLU A 20 -1.64 -14.42 3.36
CA GLU A 20 -0.72 -13.64 4.15
C GLU A 20 -1.40 -12.40 4.75
N GLY A 21 -1.44 -12.33 6.08
CA GLY A 21 -2.18 -11.30 6.78
C GLY A 21 -1.50 -9.95 6.65
N CYS A 22 -2.26 -8.91 6.31
CA CYS A 22 -1.77 -7.54 6.38
C CYS A 22 -1.49 -7.15 7.84
N LYS A 23 -0.35 -6.51 8.08
CA LYS A 23 -0.04 -5.89 9.36
C LYS A 23 -0.86 -4.61 9.51
N ASP A 24 -1.80 -4.61 10.45
CA ASP A 24 -2.49 -3.41 10.89
C ASP A 24 -1.55 -2.51 11.69
N ASN A 25 -1.74 -1.19 11.62
CA ASN A 25 -0.93 -0.18 12.34
C ASN A 25 0.57 -0.18 12.00
N ALA A 26 0.92 -0.51 10.75
CA ALA A 26 2.26 -0.25 10.25
C ALA A 26 2.64 1.24 10.38
N THR A 27 3.94 1.48 10.43
CA THR A 27 4.54 2.81 10.60
C THR A 27 4.83 3.45 9.24
N VAL A 28 5.01 4.77 9.26
CA VAL A 28 5.51 5.55 8.12
C VAL A 28 6.89 5.04 7.72
N ASN A 29 7.79 4.80 8.67
CA ASN A 29 9.15 4.30 8.38
C ASN A 29 9.13 2.96 7.64
N GLU A 30 8.19 2.06 7.95
CA GLU A 30 8.03 0.79 7.20
C GLU A 30 7.50 0.99 5.76
N VAL A 31 6.71 2.04 5.52
CA VAL A 31 6.29 2.42 4.16
C VAL A 31 7.44 3.10 3.41
N LEU A 32 8.17 3.99 4.08
CA LEU A 32 9.33 4.69 3.53
C LEU A 32 10.42 3.69 3.09
N ALA A 33 10.74 2.72 3.94
CA ALA A 33 11.67 1.65 3.59
C ALA A 33 11.21 0.84 2.37
N ALA A 34 9.91 0.60 2.23
CA ALA A 34 9.36 -0.13 1.10
C ALA A 34 9.46 0.66 -0.21
N VAL A 35 9.10 1.94 -0.21
CA VAL A 35 9.20 2.77 -1.44
C VAL A 35 10.65 3.05 -1.85
N GLN A 36 11.62 2.91 -0.94
CA GLN A 36 13.04 2.98 -1.28
C GLN A 36 13.55 1.75 -2.04
N THR A 37 12.87 0.61 -1.93
CA THR A 37 13.27 -0.62 -2.65
C THR A 37 12.55 -0.78 -3.97
N GLU A 38 11.33 -0.25 -4.09
CA GLU A 38 10.51 -0.43 -5.29
C GLU A 38 9.53 0.73 -5.51
N THR A 39 9.08 0.92 -6.76
CA THR A 39 8.03 1.88 -7.10
C THR A 39 6.65 1.30 -6.79
N TYR A 40 5.78 2.10 -6.19
CA TYR A 40 4.40 1.73 -5.86
C TYR A 40 3.41 2.56 -6.65
N PHE A 41 2.41 1.92 -7.24
CA PHE A 41 1.32 2.58 -7.96
C PHE A 41 0.04 2.65 -7.15
N LEU A 42 -0.73 3.71 -7.34
CA LEU A 42 -2.06 3.89 -6.76
C LEU A 42 -3.11 3.07 -7.53
N THR A 43 -3.35 1.86 -7.05
CA THR A 43 -4.26 0.88 -7.68
C THR A 43 -5.68 0.92 -7.13
N GLY A 44 -5.93 1.73 -6.09
CA GLY A 44 -7.27 1.97 -5.58
C GLY A 44 -7.37 3.25 -4.77
N THR A 45 -8.38 4.08 -5.00
CA THR A 45 -8.61 5.32 -4.26
C THR A 45 -10.10 5.68 -4.19
N THR A 46 -10.56 6.22 -3.06
CA THR A 46 -11.89 6.86 -2.99
C THR A 46 -11.87 8.31 -3.49
N ASN A 47 -10.68 8.92 -3.63
CA ASN A 47 -10.54 10.23 -4.23
C ASN A 47 -10.47 10.11 -5.77
N LYS A 48 -11.57 10.43 -6.43
CA LYS A 48 -11.72 10.35 -7.89
C LYS A 48 -10.99 11.46 -8.66
N SER A 49 -10.40 12.45 -7.97
CA SER A 49 -9.60 13.51 -8.60
C SER A 49 -8.13 13.15 -8.77
N ARG A 50 -7.73 11.92 -8.40
CA ARG A 50 -6.34 11.45 -8.54
C ARG A 50 -5.96 11.28 -10.00
N GLU A 51 -4.72 11.64 -10.31
CA GLU A 51 -4.14 11.61 -11.64
C GLU A 51 -3.80 10.18 -12.08
N THR A 52 -3.89 9.90 -13.38
CA THR A 52 -3.56 8.61 -13.98
C THR A 52 -2.09 8.23 -13.74
N CYS A 53 -1.83 6.95 -13.51
CA CYS A 53 -0.51 6.40 -13.19
C CYS A 53 0.16 7.07 -11.98
N SER A 54 -0.61 7.45 -10.96
CA SER A 54 -0.05 8.00 -9.73
C SER A 54 0.91 6.98 -9.08
N PHE A 55 2.13 7.40 -8.76
CA PHE A 55 3.17 6.54 -8.19
C PHE A 55 3.92 7.18 -7.01
N LEU A 56 4.59 6.34 -6.23
CA LEU A 56 5.53 6.68 -5.17
C LEU A 56 6.83 5.91 -5.37
N SER A 57 7.98 6.56 -5.20
CA SER A 57 9.29 5.91 -5.25
C SER A 57 10.32 6.70 -4.44
N GLY A 58 11.19 6.00 -3.73
CA GLY A 58 12.36 6.53 -3.03
C GLY A 58 13.67 5.95 -3.56
N ILE A 59 13.63 5.22 -4.68
CA ILE A 59 14.77 4.48 -5.24
C ILE A 59 15.87 5.46 -5.65
N GLY A 60 17.11 5.20 -5.24
CA GLY A 60 18.28 5.98 -5.64
C GLY A 60 18.34 7.40 -5.03
N LEU A 61 17.42 7.73 -4.12
CA LEU A 61 17.38 9.04 -3.45
C LEU A 61 18.16 9.02 -2.13
N THR A 62 19.31 8.34 -2.10
CA THR A 62 20.22 8.33 -0.95
C THR A 62 21.34 9.32 -1.21
N GLU A 63 21.08 10.62 -1.06
CA GLU A 63 22.13 11.63 -1.00
C GLU A 63 22.24 12.23 0.40
N ASP A 64 23.49 12.47 0.78
CA ASP A 64 23.96 12.73 2.13
C ASP A 64 23.36 13.99 2.78
N CYS A 65 23.19 13.91 4.10
CA CYS A 65 22.88 15.03 5.01
C CYS A 65 21.43 15.54 5.11
N ALA A 66 20.42 14.90 4.49
CA ALA A 66 19.03 15.27 4.75
C ALA A 66 18.50 14.65 6.06
N SER A 67 17.87 15.46 6.92
CA SER A 67 17.17 14.97 8.12
C SER A 67 15.80 14.38 7.77
N GLY A 68 15.77 13.29 6.99
CA GLY A 68 14.54 12.59 6.60
C GLY A 68 14.70 11.68 5.38
N THR A 69 13.61 11.01 5.00
CA THR A 69 13.59 10.12 3.82
C THR A 69 12.97 10.83 2.62
N PRO A 70 13.71 11.08 1.54
CA PRO A 70 13.13 11.61 0.30
C PRO A 70 12.20 10.58 -0.35
N VAL A 71 11.04 11.06 -0.79
CA VAL A 71 10.04 10.28 -1.52
C VAL A 71 9.57 11.11 -2.70
N THR A 72 9.78 10.57 -3.89
CA THR A 72 9.21 11.10 -5.13
C THR A 72 7.80 10.58 -5.29
N TYR A 73 6.89 11.49 -5.61
CA TYR A 73 5.56 11.17 -6.09
C TYR A 73 5.39 11.75 -7.49
N GLY A 74 4.61 11.08 -8.31
CA GLY A 74 4.34 11.57 -9.65
C GLY A 74 3.16 10.89 -10.30
N TYR A 75 2.89 11.29 -11.52
CA TYR A 75 1.81 10.77 -12.34
C TYR A 75 2.14 10.95 -13.82
N LYS A 76 1.33 10.36 -14.69
CA LYS A 76 1.48 10.47 -16.14
C LYS A 76 0.53 11.53 -16.68
N ASN A 77 1.08 12.54 -17.35
CA ASN A 77 0.32 13.56 -18.09
C ASN A 77 0.50 13.32 -19.60
N GLY A 78 -0.43 12.57 -20.20
CA GLY A 78 -0.30 12.14 -21.59
C GLY A 78 0.87 11.17 -21.76
N ARG A 79 1.95 11.63 -22.39
CA ARG A 79 3.18 10.82 -22.60
C ARG A 79 4.31 11.17 -21.63
N GLU A 80 4.14 12.24 -20.85
CA GLU A 80 5.19 12.76 -19.97
C GLU A 80 4.94 12.33 -18.52
N TRP A 81 6.03 12.11 -17.78
CA TRP A 81 5.98 11.90 -16.34
C TRP A 81 6.21 13.22 -15.64
N VAL A 82 5.26 13.58 -14.77
CA VAL A 82 5.38 14.75 -13.89
C VAL A 82 5.62 14.23 -12.48
N ASN A 83 6.67 14.70 -11.82
CA ASN A 83 7.00 14.26 -10.47
C ASN A 83 7.52 15.42 -9.61
N ASN A 84 7.45 15.20 -8.30
CA ASN A 84 8.02 16.07 -7.29
C ASN A 84 8.52 15.21 -6.12
N THR A 85 9.53 15.69 -5.41
CA THR A 85 10.12 14.97 -4.27
C THR A 85 9.86 15.75 -2.99
N ASP A 86 9.28 15.08 -2.00
CA ASP A 86 9.16 15.58 -0.63
C ASP A 86 10.18 14.85 0.26
N VAL A 87 10.73 15.54 1.27
CA VAL A 87 11.51 14.90 2.33
C VAL A 87 10.59 14.61 3.52
N VAL A 88 10.46 13.33 3.86
CA VAL A 88 9.63 12.85 4.97
C VAL A 88 10.49 12.69 6.21
N GLU A 89 10.39 13.66 7.11
CA GLU A 89 11.03 13.56 8.43
C GLU A 89 10.19 12.72 9.40
N GLU A 90 10.84 12.18 10.43
CA GLU A 90 10.15 11.46 11.50
C GLU A 90 9.11 12.32 12.20
N THR A 91 8.07 11.67 12.73
CA THR A 91 7.01 12.37 13.47
C THR A 91 6.72 11.69 14.79
N ALA A 92 6.19 12.47 15.74
CA ALA A 92 5.68 11.95 17.01
C ALA A 92 4.52 10.93 16.85
N LYS A 93 3.90 10.86 15.67
CA LYS A 93 2.84 9.91 15.34
C LYS A 93 3.38 8.91 14.31
N PRO A 94 3.95 7.77 14.74
CA PRO A 94 4.73 6.90 13.86
C PRO A 94 3.94 6.31 12.69
N ASN A 95 2.61 6.29 12.75
CA ASN A 95 1.74 5.80 11.69
C ASN A 95 1.14 6.91 10.81
N ARG A 96 1.56 8.17 10.96
CA ARG A 96 1.00 9.30 10.22
C ARG A 96 2.11 10.14 9.59
N PHE A 97 2.00 10.35 8.29
CA PHE A 97 2.88 11.25 7.55
C PHE A 97 2.74 12.70 8.04
N PRO A 98 3.82 13.50 8.02
CA PRO A 98 3.78 14.89 8.42
C PRO A 98 2.69 15.68 7.68
N SER A 99 2.02 16.59 8.38
CA SER A 99 1.02 17.49 7.78
C SER A 99 1.62 18.64 6.99
N ARG A 100 2.94 18.87 7.11
CA ARG A 100 3.68 19.92 6.38
C ARG A 100 4.09 19.52 4.96
N LEU A 101 3.99 18.23 4.60
CA LEU A 101 4.32 17.78 3.25
C LEU A 101 3.48 18.53 2.21
N SER A 102 4.05 18.71 1.02
CA SER A 102 3.36 19.38 -0.09
C SER A 102 2.55 18.38 -0.93
N GLY A 103 3.02 17.14 -1.00
CA GLY A 103 2.52 16.09 -1.85
C GLY A 103 1.38 15.21 -1.26
N PRO A 104 1.08 14.09 -1.94
CA PRO A 104 -0.11 13.28 -1.71
C PRO A 104 -0.11 12.57 -0.35
N LEU A 105 1.06 12.39 0.26
CA LEU A 105 1.22 11.75 1.56
C LEU A 105 0.83 12.68 2.73
N LYS A 106 0.63 13.98 2.49
CA LYS A 106 0.36 14.99 3.53
C LYS A 106 -0.72 14.58 4.52
N GLY A 107 -0.31 14.28 5.75
CA GLY A 107 -1.21 13.94 6.85
C GLY A 107 -1.93 12.58 6.71
N MET A 108 -1.56 11.77 5.72
CA MET A 108 -2.08 10.42 5.54
C MET A 108 -1.65 9.52 6.71
N ARG A 109 -2.55 8.63 7.15
CA ARG A 109 -2.26 7.59 8.15
C ARG A 109 -2.08 6.25 7.44
N VAL A 110 -1.07 5.49 7.82
CA VAL A 110 -0.90 4.10 7.43
C VAL A 110 -1.94 3.25 8.15
N VAL A 111 -2.77 2.55 7.39
CA VAL A 111 -3.86 1.69 7.89
C VAL A 111 -3.39 0.24 7.96
N ALA A 112 -2.80 -0.24 6.87
CA ALA A 112 -2.30 -1.60 6.76
C ALA A 112 -1.09 -1.65 5.83
N ARG A 113 -0.23 -2.64 6.01
CA ARG A 113 0.91 -2.95 5.14
C ARG A 113 1.00 -4.46 4.94
N GLY A 114 1.17 -4.89 3.70
CA GLY A 114 1.61 -6.23 3.32
C GLY A 114 3.07 -6.17 2.86
N GLU A 115 3.58 -7.28 2.30
CA GLU A 115 4.92 -7.29 1.70
C GLU A 115 5.01 -6.27 0.54
N ASN A 116 4.08 -6.37 -0.42
CA ASN A 116 4.12 -5.60 -1.68
C ASN A 116 2.99 -4.55 -1.78
N CYS A 117 2.41 -4.14 -0.65
CA CYS A 117 1.30 -3.19 -0.66
C CYS A 117 1.17 -2.42 0.66
N PHE A 118 0.48 -1.29 0.61
CA PHE A 118 -0.01 -0.61 1.81
C PHE A 118 -1.30 0.17 1.53
N THR A 119 -2.06 0.42 2.59
CA THR A 119 -3.27 1.25 2.56
C THR A 119 -3.08 2.49 3.41
N LEU A 120 -3.37 3.65 2.83
CA LEU A 120 -3.33 4.94 3.50
C LEU A 120 -4.74 5.50 3.69
N ARG A 121 -4.92 6.34 4.70
CA ARG A 121 -6.19 7.02 4.94
C ARG A 121 -6.03 8.42 5.52
N LYS A 122 -6.86 9.35 5.04
CA LYS A 122 -7.04 10.69 5.63
C LYS A 122 -8.50 11.09 5.45
N GLN A 123 -9.17 11.40 6.55
CA GLN A 123 -10.61 11.73 6.54
C GLN A 123 -11.43 10.63 5.81
N ASN A 124 -12.03 10.98 4.68
CA ASN A 124 -12.85 10.10 3.83
C ASN A 124 -12.06 9.50 2.65
N ASP A 125 -10.79 9.87 2.49
CA ASP A 125 -9.93 9.36 1.44
C ASP A 125 -9.20 8.12 1.93
N THR A 126 -9.34 7.02 1.20
CA THR A 126 -8.60 5.78 1.40
C THR A 126 -7.91 5.41 0.12
N GLU A 127 -6.63 5.04 0.21
CA GLU A 127 -5.77 4.74 -0.93
C GLU A 127 -5.08 3.41 -0.74
N LEU A 128 -4.99 2.64 -1.82
CA LEU A 128 -4.26 1.39 -1.94
C LEU A 128 -3.09 1.60 -2.89
N TRP A 129 -1.90 1.38 -2.36
CA TRP A 129 -0.64 1.46 -3.09
C TRP A 129 -0.06 0.05 -3.18
N VAL A 130 0.36 -0.35 -4.39
CA VAL A 130 0.88 -1.70 -4.67
C VAL A 130 2.19 -1.58 -5.44
N ALA A 131 3.19 -2.37 -5.05
CA ALA A 131 4.49 -2.41 -5.70
C ALA A 131 4.35 -2.83 -7.16
N VAL A 132 5.17 -2.29 -8.05
CA VAL A 132 5.10 -2.57 -9.50
C VAL A 132 5.21 -4.07 -9.81
N SER A 133 5.99 -4.82 -9.05
CA SER A 133 6.12 -6.29 -9.13
C SER A 133 4.83 -7.06 -8.82
N ALA A 134 3.86 -6.42 -8.15
CA ALA A 134 2.67 -7.07 -7.62
C ALA A 134 1.34 -6.39 -8.05
N VAL A 135 1.37 -5.38 -8.93
CA VAL A 135 0.17 -4.62 -9.34
C VAL A 135 -0.94 -5.48 -9.94
N ASP A 136 -0.58 -6.54 -10.68
CA ASP A 136 -1.55 -7.47 -11.27
C ASP A 136 -1.89 -8.66 -10.35
N SER A 137 -1.31 -8.70 -9.15
CA SER A 137 -1.55 -9.74 -8.15
C SER A 137 -2.57 -9.33 -7.10
N SER A 138 -3.26 -10.31 -6.51
CA SER A 138 -4.13 -10.05 -5.36
C SER A 138 -3.28 -9.85 -4.10
N THR A 139 -3.48 -8.74 -3.40
CA THR A 139 -2.75 -8.41 -2.17
C THR A 139 -3.69 -8.35 -0.97
N CYS A 140 -3.19 -8.60 0.24
CA CYS A 140 -3.99 -8.48 1.46
C CYS A 140 -4.55 -7.06 1.66
N CYS A 141 -3.87 -6.03 1.14
CA CYS A 141 -4.28 -4.64 1.28
C CYS A 141 -5.57 -4.33 0.50
N LYS A 142 -5.87 -5.10 -0.56
CA LYS A 142 -7.13 -4.97 -1.30
C LYS A 142 -8.35 -5.27 -0.43
N GLU A 143 -8.25 -6.27 0.44
CA GLU A 143 -9.31 -6.59 1.40
C GLU A 143 -9.43 -5.50 2.49
N THR A 144 -8.31 -4.90 2.90
CA THR A 144 -8.34 -3.73 3.80
C THR A 144 -9.05 -2.55 3.14
N LEU A 145 -8.74 -2.23 1.88
CA LEU A 145 -9.43 -1.18 1.13
C LEU A 145 -10.95 -1.44 1.11
N LYS A 146 -11.38 -2.63 0.66
CA LYS A 146 -12.80 -3.02 0.60
C LYS A 146 -13.52 -2.83 1.94
N LYS A 147 -12.92 -3.29 3.04
CA LYS A 147 -13.49 -3.13 4.40
C LYS A 147 -13.62 -1.66 4.82
N LYS A 148 -12.71 -0.79 4.38
CA LYS A 148 -12.72 0.63 4.75
C LYS A 148 -13.66 1.47 3.89
N VAL A 149 -13.80 1.14 2.61
CA VAL A 149 -14.68 1.90 1.70
C VAL A 149 -16.15 1.55 1.88
N LYS A 150 -16.48 0.36 2.42
CA LYS A 150 -17.87 -0.10 2.64
C LYS A 150 -18.71 0.06 1.36
N ASP A 151 -19.60 1.06 1.34
CA ASP A 151 -20.54 1.36 0.25
C ASP A 151 -19.97 2.35 -0.78
N ASN A 152 -18.83 2.99 -0.47
CA ASN A 152 -18.17 3.90 -1.40
C ASN A 152 -17.48 3.11 -2.52
N THR A 153 -17.73 3.52 -3.75
CA THR A 153 -16.96 3.07 -4.91
C THR A 153 -15.54 3.65 -4.84
N TYR A 154 -14.54 2.82 -5.15
CA TYR A 154 -13.17 3.27 -5.37
C TYR A 154 -12.83 3.18 -6.86
N ALA A 155 -11.95 4.06 -7.32
CA ALA A 155 -11.39 4.04 -8.68
C ALA A 155 -9.94 3.55 -8.63
N THR A 156 -9.42 3.06 -9.75
CA THR A 156 -7.98 2.84 -9.94
C THR A 156 -7.42 4.00 -10.76
N THR A 157 -6.18 4.40 -10.49
CA THR A 157 -5.42 5.28 -11.39
C THR A 157 -4.42 4.52 -12.27
N TYR A 158 -4.18 3.24 -11.93
CA TYR A 158 -3.26 2.37 -12.64
C TYR A 158 -3.93 1.75 -13.87
N GLU A 159 -3.22 1.77 -14.99
CA GLU A 159 -3.58 1.18 -16.27
C GLU A 159 -2.41 0.33 -16.76
N HIS A 160 -2.63 -0.98 -16.87
CA HIS A 160 -1.59 -1.94 -17.23
C HIS A 160 -1.05 -1.69 -18.65
N GLY A 161 0.28 -1.62 -18.80
CA GLY A 161 0.95 -1.40 -20.08
C GLY A 161 0.96 0.07 -20.53
N VAL A 162 0.37 0.96 -19.73
CA VAL A 162 0.44 2.42 -19.90
C VAL A 162 1.24 3.03 -18.76
N CYS A 163 0.89 2.65 -17.54
CA CYS A 163 1.80 2.66 -16.41
C CYS A 163 2.68 1.38 -16.51
#